data_AF-A0AAW0KMP8-F1
#
_entry.id   AF-A0AAW0KMP8-F1
#
_cell.length_a   1.000
_cell.length_b   1.000
_cell.length_c   1.000
_cell.angle_alpha   90.00
_cell.angle_beta   90.00
_cell.angle_gamma   90.00
#
_symmetry.space_group_name_H-M   'P 1'
#
loop_
_entity.id
_entity.type
_entity.pdbx_description
1 polymer ?
#
loop_
_entity_poly.entity_id
_entity_poly.type
_entity_poly.pdbx_seq_one_letter_code
_entity_poly.pdbx_strand_id
1 'polypeptide(L)'
;MRKLWKEGKPLELIDTCLEDSCILLEIVRCLRISFLCLQQHPEDRPNMSSVVMMLHGESSLPEPKEPASFVEKESSSSSKNQFYSSNEITVTQLEAR
;
A
#
# COMPACT_ATOMS: atom_id res chain seq x y z
N MET A 1 -5.45 4.65 -9.29
CA MET A 1 -5.74 3.42 -8.49
C MET A 1 -6.56 3.69 -7.23
N ARG A 2 -5.97 4.26 -6.15
CA ARG A 2 -6.68 4.46 -4.87
C ARG A 2 -7.97 5.31 -4.95
N LYS A 3 -7.98 6.37 -5.77
CA LYS A 3 -9.16 7.23 -5.98
C LYS A 3 -10.36 6.42 -6.47
N LEU A 4 -10.17 5.64 -7.53
CA LEU A 4 -11.21 4.79 -8.12
C LEU A 4 -11.68 3.71 -7.13
N TRP A 5 -10.80 3.18 -6.29
CA TRP A 5 -11.19 2.28 -5.21
C TRP A 5 -12.14 2.96 -4.20
N LYS A 6 -11.78 4.15 -3.72
CA LYS A 6 -12.61 4.94 -2.79
C LYS A 6 -13.95 5.34 -3.40
N GLU A 7 -14.01 5.54 -4.71
CA GLU A 7 -15.23 5.85 -5.45
C GLU A 7 -16.07 4.61 -5.78
N GLY A 8 -15.68 3.41 -5.31
CA GLY A 8 -16.43 2.17 -5.56
C GLY A 8 -16.32 1.69 -7.01
N LYS A 9 -15.27 2.09 -7.73
CA LYS A 9 -15.01 1.76 -9.14
C LYS A 9 -13.75 0.88 -9.30
N PRO A 10 -13.69 -0.30 -8.67
CA PRO A 10 -12.51 -1.16 -8.77
C PRO A 10 -12.32 -1.74 -10.17
N LEU A 11 -13.39 -1.82 -10.97
CA LEU A 11 -13.35 -2.36 -12.32
C LEU A 11 -12.58 -1.46 -13.29
N GLU A 12 -12.59 -0.15 -13.06
CA GLU A 12 -11.81 0.83 -13.83
C GLU A 12 -10.28 0.70 -13.57
N LEU A 13 -9.87 -0.20 -12.66
CA LEU A 13 -8.47 -0.54 -12.40
C LEU A 13 -8.00 -1.80 -13.11
N ILE A 14 -8.94 -2.55 -13.70
CA ILE A 14 -8.66 -3.79 -14.39
C ILE A 14 -8.20 -3.46 -15.81
N ASP A 15 -7.04 -3.98 -16.19
CA ASP A 15 -6.58 -3.89 -17.57
C ASP A 15 -7.53 -4.66 -18.48
N THR A 16 -7.91 -4.08 -19.62
CA THR A 16 -8.81 -4.70 -20.60
C THR A 16 -8.32 -6.08 -21.07
N CYS A 17 -7.01 -6.33 -21.04
CA CYS A 17 -6.44 -7.65 -21.38
C CYS A 17 -6.80 -8.75 -20.35
N LEU A 18 -7.19 -8.36 -19.14
CA LEU A 18 -7.56 -9.26 -18.04
C LEU A 18 -9.07 -9.50 -17.97
N GLU A 19 -9.86 -8.74 -18.74
CA GLU A 19 -11.32 -8.76 -18.72
C GLU A 19 -11.89 -10.10 -19.22
N ASP A 20 -11.24 -10.72 -20.21
CA ASP A 20 -11.67 -11.98 -20.83
C ASP A 20 -11.08 -13.24 -20.16
N SER A 21 -10.05 -13.10 -19.34
CA SER A 21 -9.23 -14.22 -18.85
C SER A 21 -9.38 -14.52 -17.36
N CYS A 22 -10.03 -13.65 -16.60
CA CYS A 22 -9.97 -13.69 -15.15
C CYS A 22 -11.35 -13.56 -14.49
N ILE A 23 -11.54 -14.25 -13.37
CA ILE A 23 -12.75 -14.09 -12.56
C ILE A 23 -12.66 -12.71 -11.88
N LEU A 24 -13.53 -11.79 -12.27
CA LEU A 24 -13.57 -10.41 -11.76
C LEU A 24 -13.50 -10.32 -10.22
N LEU A 25 -14.10 -11.28 -9.51
CA LEU A 25 -14.02 -11.39 -8.06
C LEU A 25 -12.61 -11.65 -7.54
N GLU A 26 -11.80 -12.47 -8.23
CA GLU A 26 -10.41 -12.75 -7.87
C GLU A 26 -9.53 -11.52 -8.08
N ILE A 27 -9.74 -10.76 -9.16
CA ILE A 27 -9.00 -9.51 -9.39
C ILE A 27 -9.31 -8.50 -8.29
N VAL A 28 -10.59 -8.27 -7.99
CA VAL A 28 -11.01 -7.36 -6.90
C VAL A 28 -10.42 -7.82 -5.56
N ARG A 29 -10.38 -9.13 -5.32
CA ARG A 29 -9.76 -9.71 -4.12
C ARG A 29 -8.26 -9.42 -4.06
N CYS A 30 -7.51 -9.71 -5.12
CA CYS A 30 -6.08 -9.45 -5.22
C CYS A 30 -5.77 -7.96 -5.03
N LEU A 31 -6.61 -7.08 -5.57
CA LEU A 31 -6.47 -5.64 -5.43
C LEU A 31 -6.67 -5.19 -3.97
N ARG A 32 -7.65 -5.75 -3.25
CA ARG A 32 -7.80 -5.52 -1.79
C ARG A 32 -6.61 -6.01 -1.00
N ILE A 33 -6.14 -7.23 -1.26
CA ILE A 33 -4.97 -7.81 -0.57
C ILE A 33 -3.74 -6.93 -0.81
N SER A 34 -3.56 -6.44 -2.04
CA SER A 34 -2.47 -5.51 -2.38
C SER A 34 -2.52 -4.24 -1.54
N PHE A 35 -3.71 -3.67 -1.33
CA PHE A 35 -3.87 -2.49 -0.45
C PHE A 35 -3.62 -2.79 1.04
N LEU A 36 -3.89 -4.01 1.50
CA LEU A 36 -3.55 -4.43 2.87
C LEU A 36 -2.03 -4.63 3.03
N CYS A 37 -1.36 -5.20 2.04
CA CYS A 37 0.10 -5.40 2.06
C CYS A 37 0.88 -4.07 1.98
N LEU A 38 0.27 -3.03 1.40
CA LEU A 38 0.87 -1.70 1.22
C LEU A 38 0.45 -0.70 2.31
N GLN A 39 -0.05 -1.17 3.45
CA GLN A 39 -0.33 -0.33 4.59
C GLN A 39 0.95 0.36 5.09
N GLN A 40 0.83 1.63 5.46
CA GLN A 40 1.95 2.44 5.93
C GLN A 40 2.57 1.83 7.18
N HIS A 41 1.71 1.53 8.15
CA HIS A 41 2.03 0.89 9.41
C HIS A 41 2.30 -0.61 9.20
N PRO A 42 3.49 -1.13 9.54
CA PRO A 42 3.82 -2.55 9.41
C PRO A 42 2.86 -3.48 10.16
N GLU A 43 2.36 -3.06 11.31
CA GLU A 43 1.39 -3.77 12.15
C GLU A 43 0.04 -3.99 11.47
N ASP A 44 -0.28 -3.19 10.47
CA ASP A 44 -1.52 -3.29 9.69
C ASP A 44 -1.40 -4.20 8.48
N ARG A 45 -0.19 -4.67 8.17
CA ARG A 45 0.07 -5.58 7.05
C ARG A 45 -0.25 -7.01 7.47
N PRO A 46 -0.95 -7.78 6.61
CA PRO A 46 -1.18 -9.19 6.89
C PRO A 46 0.14 -9.97 6.83
N ASN A 47 0.27 -10.99 7.68
CA ASN A 47 1.35 -11.96 7.55
C ASN A 47 1.12 -12.87 6.32
N MET A 48 2.17 -13.57 5.88
CA MET A 48 2.12 -14.39 4.66
C MET A 48 1.08 -15.52 4.74
N SER A 49 0.89 -16.16 5.89
CA SER A 49 -0.15 -17.20 6.03
C SER A 49 -1.55 -16.64 5.85
N SER A 50 -1.83 -15.45 6.40
CA SER A 50 -3.10 -14.75 6.19
C SER A 50 -3.32 -14.41 4.73
N VAL A 51 -2.28 -13.93 4.02
CA VAL A 51 -2.36 -13.63 2.58
C VAL A 51 -2.73 -14.89 1.78
N VAL A 52 -2.13 -16.04 2.08
CA VAL A 52 -2.45 -17.30 1.40
C VAL A 52 -3.91 -17.71 1.64
N MET A 53 -4.40 -17.64 2.89
CA MET A 53 -5.80 -17.94 3.21
C MET A 53 -6.76 -16.95 2.53
N MET A 54 -6.38 -15.67 2.45
CA MET A 54 -7.14 -14.63 1.77
C MET A 54 -7.26 -14.89 0.26
N LEU A 55 -6.19 -15.40 -0.38
CA LEU A 55 -6.19 -15.76 -1.80
C LEU A 55 -7.07 -16.99 -2.09
N HIS A 56 -6.99 -18.04 -1.28
CA HIS A 56 -7.88 -19.22 -1.38
C HIS A 56 -9.34 -18.90 -1.08
N GLY A 57 -9.55 -17.79 -0.39
CA GLY A 57 -10.85 -17.25 -0.13
C GLY A 57 -11.57 -17.76 1.10
N GLU A 58 -10.80 -18.36 1.99
CA GLU A 58 -11.22 -18.94 3.25
C GLU A 58 -11.39 -17.89 4.35
N SER A 59 -11.12 -16.61 4.05
CA SER A 59 -11.23 -15.50 4.99
C SER A 59 -11.92 -14.27 4.41
N SER A 60 -12.67 -13.57 5.27
CA SER A 60 -13.21 -12.25 4.96
C SER A 60 -12.08 -11.21 4.95
N LEU A 61 -12.01 -10.40 3.90
CA LEU A 61 -11.01 -9.34 3.82
C LEU A 61 -11.41 -8.13 4.66
N PRO A 62 -10.54 -7.64 5.55
CA PRO A 62 -10.76 -6.34 6.19
C PRO A 62 -10.69 -5.21 5.15
N GLU A 63 -11.21 -4.05 5.51
CA GLU A 63 -11.04 -2.86 4.69
C GLU A 63 -9.64 -2.27 4.92
N PRO A 64 -8.89 -1.92 3.84
CA PRO A 64 -7.61 -1.24 4.01
C PRO A 64 -7.82 0.07 4.76
N LYS A 65 -7.02 0.33 5.79
CA LYS A 65 -7.06 1.62 6.48
C LYS A 65 -6.65 2.73 5.49
N GLU A 66 -7.27 3.89 5.63
CA GLU A 66 -6.86 5.04 4.85
C GLU A 66 -5.39 5.37 5.17
N PRO A 67 -4.55 5.66 4.16
CA PRO A 67 -3.23 6.19 4.46
C PRO A 67 -3.42 7.48 5.25
N ALA A 68 -2.67 7.63 6.35
CA ALA A 68 -2.70 8.86 7.12
C ALA A 68 -2.50 10.04 6.14
N SER A 69 -3.49 10.91 6.06
CA SER A 69 -3.36 12.16 5.30
C SER A 69 -2.09 12.83 5.81
N PHE A 70 -1.17 13.15 4.90
CA PHE A 70 0.04 13.88 5.22
C PHE A 70 -0.38 15.32 5.55
N VAL A 71 -0.97 15.53 6.74
CA VAL A 71 -1.16 16.85 7.29
C VAL A 71 0.19 17.21 7.88
N GLU A 72 1.03 17.79 7.03
CA GLU A 72 2.16 18.59 7.46
C GLU A 72 1.58 19.74 8.29
N LYS A 73 1.53 19.55 9.61
CA LYS A 73 1.16 20.63 10.53
C LYS A 73 2.24 21.69 10.44
N GLU A 74 2.04 22.69 9.60
CA GLU A 74 2.72 23.98 9.75
C GLU A 74 2.36 24.55 11.13
N SER A 75 3.20 24.24 12.12
CA SER A 75 3.11 24.76 13.47
C SER A 75 4.20 25.81 13.59
N SER A 76 3.83 27.05 13.31
CA SER A 76 4.63 28.22 13.63
C SER A 76 4.72 28.39 15.16
N SER A 77 5.73 27.77 15.79
CA SER A 77 6.45 28.35 16.94
C SER A 77 7.52 27.40 17.48
N SER A 78 8.77 27.84 17.38
CA SER A 78 9.95 27.55 18.20
C SER A 78 9.83 26.45 19.27
N SER A 79 10.44 25.29 19.04
CA SER A 79 11.39 24.60 19.96
C SER A 79 11.67 23.16 19.50
N LYS A 80 12.93 22.94 19.08
CA LYS A 80 13.75 21.72 19.17
C LYS A 80 13.02 20.36 19.25
N ASN A 81 12.96 19.64 18.13
CA ASN A 81 13.51 18.28 18.00
C ASN A 81 13.38 17.80 16.55
N GLN A 82 14.52 17.80 15.85
CA GLN A 82 14.68 17.20 14.53
C GLN A 82 14.59 15.67 14.68
N PHE A 83 13.45 15.10 14.30
CA PHE A 83 13.36 13.69 13.93
C PHE A 83 12.91 13.58 12.47
N TYR A 84 13.74 14.11 11.57
CA TYR A 84 13.73 13.68 10.19
C TYR A 84 14.86 12.67 10.04
N SER A 85 14.53 11.39 9.89
CA SER A 85 15.45 10.47 9.23
C SER A 85 15.34 10.78 7.75
N SER A 86 16.19 11.70 7.29
CA SER A 86 16.51 11.80 5.88
C SER A 86 17.31 10.55 5.56
N ASN A 87 16.85 9.71 4.64
CA ASN A 87 17.68 8.64 4.10
C ASN A 87 18.80 9.33 3.31
N GLU A 88 19.95 9.55 3.95
CA GLU A 88 21.16 10.02 3.27
C GLU A 88 21.61 8.94 2.29
N ILE A 89 21.59 9.29 1.00
CA ILE A 89 22.17 8.48 -0.07
C ILE A 89 23.70 8.57 0.03
N THR A 90 24.34 7.54 0.57
CA THR A 90 25.80 7.46 0.60
C THR A 90 26.31 6.97 -0.76
N VAL A 91 26.92 7.88 -1.53
CA VAL A 91 27.64 7.52 -2.77
C VAL A 91 29.07 7.13 -2.41
N THR A 92 29.37 5.83 -2.47
CA THR A 92 30.75 5.33 -2.36
C THR A 92 31.45 5.40 -3.71
N GLN A 93 32.54 6.18 -3.78
CA GLN A 93 33.45 6.16 -4.93
C GLN A 93 34.43 4.99 -4.77
N LEU A 94 34.51 4.14 -5.79
CA LEU A 94 35.39 2.97 -5.81
C LEU A 94 36.70 3.39 -6.50
N GLU A 95 37.80 3.40 -5.75
CA GLU A 95 39.14 3.66 -6.29
C GLU A 95 39.81 2.32 -6.66
N ALA A 96 40.18 2.17 -7.93
CA ALA A 96 40.91 1.00 -8.41
C ALA A 96 42.39 1.12 -8.02
N ARG A 97 42.98 0.04 -7.48
CA ARG A 97 44.42 -0.08 -7.22
C ARG A 97 45.16 -0.62 -8.43
#